data_AF-A0AAJ0PZT9-F1
#
_entry.id   AF-A0AAJ0PZT9-F1
#
_cell.length_a   1.000
_cell.length_b   1.000
_cell.length_c   1.000
_cell.angle_alpha   90.00
_cell.angle_beta   90.00
_cell.angle_gamma   90.00
#
_symmetry.space_group_name_H-M   'P 1'
#
loop_
_entity.id
_entity.type
_entity.pdbx_description
1 polymer ?
#
loop_
_entity_poly.entity_id
_entity_poly.type
_entity_poly.pdbx_seq_one_letter_code
_entity_poly.pdbx_strand_id
1 'polypeptide(L)'
;MFILFGSPRSGTTLFKESLNLHSAIFIPNQTTFISPVAHVISCISDWSAARKIIAEIIVSTDDYREVLEPYISVQEVEAVLAQAEPTLAGVLSAIYGRIASNTGKHVCGDKTPDDLLSIRKLEQVGLLNSNLKFIHIVRDVRGAMASLRNVTWAPQGIDEYFPRLWNYTNLHLFKAMQGRTNYLLVRYEDLVSDPRIALSCTSFFLGLPFEENMLDNTQRAPVLRNDQSHLNLSQPFLKERAQSWQNELPPEINRHCVTTAAEAMAAFGYL
;
A
#
# COMPACT_ATOMS: atom_id res chain seq x y z
N MET A 1 8.34 2.50 11.15
CA MET A 1 7.94 2.12 9.78
C MET A 1 6.46 2.40 9.58
N PHE A 2 5.95 2.37 8.34
CA PHE A 2 4.52 2.52 8.04
C PHE A 2 4.05 1.56 6.95
N ILE A 3 2.74 1.32 6.84
CA ILE A 3 2.14 0.53 5.75
C ILE A 3 1.21 1.44 4.95
N LEU A 4 1.39 1.45 3.61
CA LEU A 4 0.50 2.11 2.67
C LEU A 4 -0.48 1.12 2.07
N PHE A 5 -1.69 1.08 2.62
CA PHE A 5 -2.81 0.33 2.07
C PHE A 5 -3.52 1.10 0.97
N GLY A 6 -4.04 0.37 -0.01
CA GLY A 6 -4.99 0.90 -0.97
C GLY A 6 -5.36 -0.17 -1.99
N SER A 7 -6.64 -0.19 -2.39
CA SER A 7 -7.11 -1.11 -3.42
C SER A 7 -6.31 -0.93 -4.71
N PRO A 8 -6.13 -1.99 -5.53
CA PRO A 8 -5.57 -1.87 -6.86
C PRO A 8 -6.19 -0.69 -7.62
N ARG A 9 -5.33 0.04 -8.35
CA ARG A 9 -5.69 1.23 -9.15
C ARG A 9 -6.20 2.46 -8.36
N SER A 10 -5.95 2.52 -7.06
CA SER A 10 -6.20 3.71 -6.23
C SER A 10 -5.05 4.74 -6.22
N GLY A 11 -4.09 4.62 -7.14
CA GLY A 11 -2.92 5.51 -7.19
C GLY A 11 -1.83 5.18 -6.16
N THR A 12 -1.85 3.99 -5.57
CA THR A 12 -0.86 3.56 -4.57
C THR A 12 0.58 3.65 -5.08
N THR A 13 0.85 3.28 -6.34
CA THR A 13 2.19 3.43 -6.94
C THR A 13 2.58 4.89 -7.14
N LEU A 14 1.67 5.75 -7.63
CA LEU A 14 1.91 7.19 -7.74
C LEU A 14 2.30 7.80 -6.40
N PHE A 15 1.55 7.44 -5.36
CA PHE A 15 1.76 7.94 -4.02
C PHE A 15 3.08 7.42 -3.43
N LYS A 16 3.33 6.11 -3.50
CA LYS A 16 4.59 5.47 -3.09
C LYS A 16 5.80 6.15 -3.74
N GLU A 17 5.76 6.32 -5.05
CA GLU A 17 6.87 6.88 -5.82
C GLU A 17 7.05 8.38 -5.57
N SER A 18 5.99 9.11 -5.21
CA SER A 18 6.11 10.51 -4.76
C SER A 18 6.73 10.61 -3.36
N LEU A 19 6.40 9.68 -2.46
CA LEU A 19 7.00 9.59 -1.13
C LEU A 19 8.48 9.21 -1.19
N ASN A 20 8.87 8.32 -2.12
CA ASN A 20 10.27 7.91 -2.33
C ASN A 20 11.21 9.03 -2.82
N LEU A 21 10.66 10.13 -3.32
CA LEU A 21 11.44 11.32 -3.68
C LEU A 21 11.86 12.15 -2.45
N HIS A 22 11.26 11.89 -1.28
CA HIS A 22 11.70 12.50 -0.04
C HIS A 22 13.04 11.89 0.41
N SER A 23 13.98 12.75 0.77
CA SER A 23 15.32 12.37 1.21
C SER A 23 15.35 11.35 2.36
N ALA A 24 14.34 11.34 3.23
CA ALA A 24 14.29 10.55 4.46
C ALA A 24 13.36 9.32 4.38
N ILE A 25 12.63 9.13 3.28
CA ILE A 25 11.68 8.03 3.11
C ILE A 25 12.24 7.01 2.11
N PHE A 26 12.00 5.73 2.39
CA PHE A 26 12.21 4.66 1.41
C PHE A 26 11.10 3.62 1.50
N ILE A 27 10.53 3.27 0.35
CA ILE A 27 9.53 2.24 0.20
C ILE A 27 9.98 1.37 -0.97
N PRO A 28 10.35 0.10 -0.73
CA PRO A 28 10.80 -0.77 -1.80
C PRO A 28 9.65 -1.06 -2.81
N ASN A 29 9.93 -1.88 -3.81
CA ASN A 29 8.86 -2.45 -4.63
C ASN A 29 7.99 -3.39 -3.79
N GLN A 30 6.86 -3.82 -4.36
CA GLN A 30 5.92 -4.66 -3.64
C GLN A 30 6.56 -5.98 -3.23
N THR A 31 6.18 -6.49 -2.07
CA THR A 31 6.67 -7.76 -1.55
C THR A 31 5.52 -8.71 -1.24
N THR A 32 5.77 -10.02 -1.19
CA THR A 32 4.70 -11.01 -1.02
C THR A 32 4.71 -11.71 0.34
N PHE A 33 5.67 -11.41 1.22
CA PHE A 33 5.87 -12.16 2.46
C PHE A 33 4.93 -11.80 3.62
N ILE A 34 4.27 -10.62 3.62
CA ILE A 34 3.51 -10.14 4.78
C ILE A 34 2.34 -11.08 5.13
N SER A 35 1.53 -11.47 4.14
CA SER A 35 0.39 -12.38 4.36
C SER A 35 0.82 -13.81 4.75
N PRO A 36 1.82 -14.43 4.09
CA PRO A 36 2.43 -15.69 4.55
C PRO A 36 2.95 -15.64 5.99
N VAL A 37 3.66 -14.57 6.38
CA VAL A 37 4.14 -14.40 7.75
C VAL A 37 2.98 -14.28 8.74
N ALA A 38 1.95 -13.51 8.40
CA ALA A 38 0.73 -13.43 9.20
C ALA A 38 0.09 -14.82 9.38
N HIS A 39 0.09 -15.64 8.34
CA HIS A 39 -0.40 -17.03 8.43
C HIS A 39 0.45 -17.86 9.41
N VAL A 40 1.78 -17.83 9.30
CA VAL A 40 2.67 -18.57 10.21
C VAL A 40 2.44 -18.17 11.67
N ILE A 41 2.40 -16.86 11.95
CA ILE A 41 2.18 -16.33 13.31
C ILE A 41 0.84 -16.82 13.88
N SER A 42 -0.18 -16.97 13.05
CA SER A 42 -1.49 -17.47 13.50
C SER A 42 -1.54 -18.97 13.76
N CYS A 43 -0.62 -19.74 13.17
CA CYS A 43 -0.65 -21.20 13.19
C CYS A 43 0.38 -21.82 14.14
N ILE A 44 1.46 -21.10 14.45
CA ILE A 44 2.59 -21.62 15.23
C ILE A 44 2.78 -20.79 16.50
N SER A 45 2.44 -21.36 17.65
CA SER A 45 2.55 -20.68 18.94
C SER A 45 3.98 -20.63 19.50
N ASP A 46 4.85 -21.59 19.12
CA ASP A 46 6.28 -21.53 19.48
C ASP A 46 6.98 -20.49 18.60
N TRP A 47 7.31 -19.34 19.20
CA TRP A 47 7.98 -18.25 18.51
C TRP A 47 9.35 -18.64 17.94
N SER A 48 10.10 -19.51 18.61
CA SER A 48 11.42 -19.92 18.14
C SER A 48 11.32 -20.69 16.83
N ALA A 49 10.34 -21.59 16.73
CA ALA A 49 10.03 -22.33 15.51
C ALA A 49 9.43 -21.41 14.43
N ALA A 50 8.43 -20.58 14.79
CA ALA A 50 7.80 -19.63 13.86
C ALA A 50 8.83 -18.70 13.22
N ARG A 51 9.74 -18.14 14.01
CA ARG A 51 10.80 -17.23 13.54
C ARG A 51 11.70 -17.85 12.47
N LYS A 52 12.08 -19.12 12.60
CA LYS A 52 12.90 -19.82 11.59
C LYS A 52 12.15 -19.92 10.27
N ILE A 53 10.90 -20.34 10.32
CA ILE A 53 10.02 -20.44 9.15
C ILE A 53 9.78 -19.06 8.53
N ILE A 54 9.59 -18.02 9.35
CA ILE A 54 9.43 -16.63 8.88
C ILE A 54 10.67 -16.16 8.13
N ALA A 55 11.88 -16.43 8.65
CA ALA A 55 13.12 -16.10 7.97
C ALA A 55 13.21 -16.82 6.62
N GLU A 56 12.95 -18.12 6.59
CA GLU A 56 12.92 -18.93 5.36
C GLU A 56 11.91 -18.41 4.35
N ILE A 57 10.68 -18.08 4.76
CA ILE A 57 9.65 -17.49 3.90
C ILE A 57 10.16 -16.21 3.28
N ILE A 58 10.70 -15.29 4.09
CA ILE A 58 11.16 -13.99 3.59
C ILE A 58 12.24 -14.21 2.52
N VAL A 59 13.29 -14.99 2.81
CA VAL A 59 14.45 -15.12 1.91
C VAL A 59 14.21 -16.04 0.70
N SER A 60 13.16 -16.87 0.73
CA SER A 60 12.81 -17.78 -0.38
C SER A 60 11.80 -17.21 -1.37
N THR A 61 11.21 -16.04 -1.09
CA THR A 61 10.32 -15.37 -2.04
C THR A 61 11.06 -14.88 -3.28
N ASP A 62 10.41 -14.93 -4.45
CA ASP A 62 10.99 -14.40 -5.70
C ASP A 62 11.31 -12.89 -5.56
N ASP A 63 10.44 -12.15 -4.86
CA ASP A 63 10.64 -10.73 -4.59
C ASP A 63 11.80 -10.45 -3.63
N TYR A 64 12.24 -11.39 -2.79
CA TYR A 64 13.41 -11.14 -1.94
C TYR A 64 14.63 -10.77 -2.76
N ARG A 65 14.99 -11.58 -3.75
CA ARG A 65 16.21 -11.38 -4.56
C ARG A 65 16.19 -10.07 -5.33
N GLU A 66 15.04 -9.70 -5.88
CA GLU A 66 14.93 -8.52 -6.73
C GLU A 66 14.64 -7.23 -5.93
N VAL A 67 13.94 -7.34 -4.80
CA VAL A 67 13.37 -6.19 -4.08
C VAL A 67 14.04 -5.93 -2.74
N LEU A 68 14.35 -6.97 -1.96
CA LEU A 68 14.85 -6.82 -0.59
C LEU A 68 16.36 -7.02 -0.47
N GLU A 69 16.92 -8.01 -1.15
CA GLU A 69 18.35 -8.37 -1.13
C GLU A 69 19.29 -7.20 -1.40
N PRO A 70 18.96 -6.22 -2.30
CA PRO A 70 19.79 -5.03 -2.46
C PRO A 70 19.91 -4.14 -1.21
N TYR A 71 19.04 -4.32 -0.21
CA TYR A 71 18.93 -3.46 0.98
C TYR A 71 19.02 -4.20 2.31
N ILE A 72 18.86 -5.52 2.33
CA ILE A 72 19.02 -6.37 3.52
C ILE A 72 19.50 -7.76 3.08
N SER A 73 20.62 -8.19 3.64
CA SER A 73 21.18 -9.52 3.39
C SER A 73 20.46 -10.63 4.17
N VAL A 74 20.66 -11.89 3.77
CA VAL A 74 20.07 -13.05 4.44
C VAL A 74 20.49 -13.12 5.91
N GLN A 75 21.76 -12.86 6.18
CA GLN A 75 22.31 -12.85 7.53
C GLN A 75 21.71 -11.73 8.38
N GLU A 76 21.42 -10.57 7.78
CA GLU A 76 20.75 -9.48 8.49
C GLU A 76 19.28 -9.80 8.77
N VAL A 77 18.56 -10.46 7.84
CA VAL A 77 17.19 -10.96 8.08
C VAL A 77 17.18 -11.85 9.32
N GLU A 78 18.04 -12.86 9.38
CA GLU A 78 18.14 -13.75 10.54
C GLU A 78 18.47 -12.98 11.83
N ALA A 79 19.45 -12.08 11.77
CA ALA A 79 19.91 -11.32 12.92
C ALA A 79 18.83 -10.38 13.49
N VAL A 80 18.07 -9.69 12.65
CA VAL A 80 17.03 -8.75 13.12
C VAL A 80 15.81 -9.50 13.62
N LEU A 81 15.45 -10.63 12.99
CA LEU A 81 14.38 -11.49 13.47
C LEU A 81 14.73 -12.15 14.80
N ALA A 82 16.02 -12.39 15.07
CA ALA A 82 16.46 -12.93 16.35
C ALA A 82 16.02 -12.07 17.55
N GLN A 83 15.88 -10.75 17.34
CA GLN A 83 15.50 -9.76 18.34
C GLN A 83 14.08 -9.20 18.12
N ALA A 84 13.33 -9.69 17.13
CA ALA A 84 12.00 -9.20 16.82
C ALA A 84 10.98 -9.63 17.90
N GLU A 85 10.08 -8.71 18.24
CA GLU A 85 8.90 -9.06 19.05
C GLU A 85 8.06 -10.14 18.35
N PRO A 86 7.40 -11.04 19.09
CA PRO A 86 6.63 -12.16 18.56
C PRO A 86 5.27 -11.73 17.98
N THR A 87 5.28 -10.74 17.11
CA THR A 87 4.11 -10.18 16.44
C THR A 87 4.44 -9.86 14.99
N LEU A 88 3.43 -9.78 14.12
CA LEU A 88 3.66 -9.35 12.74
C LEU A 88 4.26 -7.94 12.69
N ALA A 89 3.79 -7.04 13.54
CA ALA A 89 4.34 -5.68 13.64
C ALA A 89 5.82 -5.67 14.07
N GLY A 90 6.21 -6.59 14.96
CA GLY A 90 7.60 -6.79 15.39
C GLY A 90 8.51 -7.24 14.24
N VAL A 91 8.07 -8.24 13.47
CA VAL A 91 8.76 -8.72 12.26
C VAL A 91 8.95 -7.58 11.25
N LEU A 92 7.86 -6.88 10.89
CA LEU A 92 7.92 -5.79 9.93
C LEU A 92 8.80 -4.64 10.43
N SER A 93 8.71 -4.28 11.70
CA SER A 93 9.56 -3.23 12.29
C SER A 93 11.05 -3.62 12.24
N ALA A 94 11.39 -4.87 12.49
CA ALA A 94 12.76 -5.37 12.44
C ALA A 94 13.33 -5.34 11.01
N ILE A 95 12.59 -5.87 10.04
CA ILE A 95 13.00 -5.94 8.62
C ILE A 95 13.10 -4.53 8.01
N TYR A 96 12.01 -3.76 8.04
CA TYR A 96 12.00 -2.42 7.42
C TYR A 96 12.85 -1.42 8.21
N GLY A 97 13.05 -1.62 9.52
CA GLY A 97 13.98 -0.82 10.33
C GLY A 97 15.45 -1.04 9.93
N ARG A 98 15.82 -2.29 9.61
CA ARG A 98 17.14 -2.61 9.06
C ARG A 98 17.32 -2.03 7.67
N ILE A 99 16.33 -2.19 6.79
CA ILE A 99 16.35 -1.59 5.44
C ILE A 99 16.50 -0.06 5.52
N ALA A 100 15.77 0.61 6.41
CA ALA A 100 15.90 2.05 6.65
C ALA A 100 17.35 2.41 7.01
N SER A 101 17.95 1.64 7.94
CA SER A 101 19.33 1.85 8.38
C SER A 101 20.34 1.67 7.24
N ASN A 102 20.21 0.59 6.46
CA ASN A 102 21.12 0.27 5.35
C ASN A 102 21.01 1.25 4.18
N THR A 103 19.84 1.87 4.00
CA THR A 103 19.61 2.89 2.96
C THR A 103 19.90 4.32 3.45
N GLY A 104 20.26 4.51 4.72
CA GLY A 104 20.47 5.84 5.32
C GLY A 104 19.18 6.66 5.45
N LYS A 105 18.03 6.00 5.55
CA LYS A 105 16.69 6.61 5.55
C LYS A 105 16.11 6.60 6.96
N HIS A 106 15.33 7.62 7.30
CA HIS A 106 14.72 7.71 8.63
C HIS A 106 13.48 6.83 8.74
N VAL A 107 12.69 6.76 7.67
CA VAL A 107 11.42 6.04 7.66
C VAL A 107 11.39 5.11 6.46
N CYS A 108 11.21 3.82 6.74
CA CYS A 108 10.89 2.85 5.72
C CYS A 108 9.41 2.46 5.78
N GLY A 109 8.79 2.26 4.62
CA GLY A 109 7.39 1.84 4.51
C GLY A 109 7.23 0.60 3.65
N ASP A 110 6.06 -0.01 3.71
CA ASP A 110 5.62 -1.01 2.74
C ASP A 110 4.48 -0.47 1.87
N LYS A 111 4.45 -0.90 0.60
CA LYS A 111 3.28 -0.76 -0.27
C LYS A 111 3.11 -2.04 -1.08
N THR A 112 2.22 -2.89 -0.62
CA THR A 112 1.73 -4.05 -1.36
C THR A 112 0.20 -3.99 -1.46
N PRO A 113 -0.39 -3.79 -2.66
CA PRO A 113 -1.85 -3.66 -2.80
C PRO A 113 -2.62 -4.88 -2.28
N ASP A 114 -2.04 -6.07 -2.42
CA ASP A 114 -2.67 -7.34 -2.06
C ASP A 114 -2.82 -7.54 -0.55
N ASP A 115 -2.05 -6.81 0.27
CA ASP A 115 -2.19 -6.89 1.73
C ASP A 115 -3.56 -6.41 2.20
N LEU A 116 -4.18 -5.46 1.47
CA LEU A 116 -5.53 -5.01 1.76
C LEU A 116 -6.57 -6.13 1.52
N LEU A 117 -6.30 -7.07 0.61
CA LEU A 117 -7.14 -8.26 0.43
C LEU A 117 -7.07 -9.20 1.63
N SER A 118 -5.93 -9.19 2.33
CA SER A 118 -5.67 -9.98 3.54
C SER A 118 -6.06 -9.26 4.83
N ILE A 119 -6.76 -8.11 4.77
CA ILE A 119 -6.94 -7.22 5.93
C ILE A 119 -7.52 -7.89 7.17
N ARG A 120 -8.47 -8.83 7.02
CA ARG A 120 -9.01 -9.61 8.15
C ARG A 120 -7.96 -10.47 8.84
N LYS A 121 -7.08 -11.09 8.05
CA LYS A 121 -6.00 -11.91 8.59
C LYS A 121 -5.00 -11.04 9.33
N LEU A 122 -4.65 -9.89 8.77
CA LEU A 122 -3.75 -8.93 9.39
C LEU A 122 -4.32 -8.39 10.72
N GLU A 123 -5.62 -8.09 10.75
CA GLU A 123 -6.34 -7.74 11.98
C GLU A 123 -6.34 -8.88 13.01
N GLN A 124 -6.63 -10.11 12.57
CA GLN A 124 -6.68 -11.29 13.44
C GLN A 124 -5.34 -11.53 14.18
N VAL A 125 -4.21 -11.27 13.52
CA VAL A 125 -2.87 -11.40 14.13
C VAL A 125 -2.41 -10.13 14.85
N GLY A 126 -3.32 -9.18 15.06
CA GLY A 126 -3.09 -7.98 15.87
C GLY A 126 -2.35 -6.85 15.15
N LEU A 127 -2.15 -6.91 13.83
CA LEU A 127 -1.39 -5.88 13.10
C LEU A 127 -2.02 -4.50 13.28
N LEU A 128 -3.33 -4.38 13.10
CA LEU A 128 -4.07 -3.11 13.20
C LEU A 128 -4.08 -2.52 14.62
N ASN A 129 -3.77 -3.34 15.64
CA ASN A 129 -3.65 -2.91 17.03
C ASN A 129 -2.24 -2.46 17.41
N SER A 130 -1.26 -2.61 16.52
CA SER A 130 0.12 -2.18 16.75
C SER A 130 0.30 -0.67 16.70
N ASN A 131 1.49 -0.21 17.08
CA ASN A 131 1.91 1.19 17.01
C ASN A 131 2.47 1.59 15.64
N LEU A 132 2.37 0.72 14.62
CA LEU A 132 2.75 1.08 13.25
C LEU A 132 1.87 2.22 12.74
N LYS A 133 2.42 3.04 11.85
CA LYS A 133 1.62 4.05 11.14
C LYS A 133 0.97 3.41 9.93
N PHE A 134 -0.29 3.73 9.68
CA PHE A 134 -1.07 3.21 8.58
C PHE A 134 -1.55 4.36 7.71
N ILE A 135 -1.18 4.35 6.43
CA ILE A 135 -1.70 5.26 5.43
C ILE A 135 -2.67 4.45 4.56
N HIS A 136 -3.86 4.95 4.35
CA HIS A 136 -4.88 4.30 3.53
C HIS A 136 -5.29 5.24 2.42
N ILE A 137 -4.87 4.92 1.19
CA ILE A 137 -5.30 5.65 0.00
C ILE A 137 -6.53 4.98 -0.60
N VAL A 138 -7.61 5.74 -0.73
CA VAL A 138 -8.86 5.34 -1.38
C VAL A 138 -9.06 6.14 -2.65
N ARG A 139 -9.64 5.51 -3.67
CA ARG A 139 -10.11 6.15 -4.91
C ARG A 139 -11.54 5.73 -5.15
N ASP A 140 -12.34 6.60 -5.75
CA ASP A 140 -13.67 6.24 -6.22
C ASP A 140 -13.63 4.89 -6.97
N VAL A 141 -14.48 3.95 -6.55
CA VAL A 141 -14.57 2.61 -7.15
C VAL A 141 -14.78 2.66 -8.67
N ARG A 142 -15.48 3.68 -9.17
CA ARG A 142 -15.70 3.92 -10.60
C ARG A 142 -14.38 4.29 -11.29
N GLY A 143 -13.59 5.17 -10.67
CA GLY A 143 -12.24 5.52 -11.14
C GLY A 143 -11.28 4.33 -11.13
N ALA A 144 -11.32 3.52 -10.07
CA ALA A 144 -10.52 2.30 -9.98
C ALA A 144 -10.93 1.27 -11.04
N MET A 145 -12.24 1.05 -11.23
CA MET A 145 -12.79 0.13 -12.22
C MET A 145 -12.45 0.54 -13.66
N ALA A 146 -12.63 1.81 -14.00
CA ALA A 146 -12.25 2.34 -15.32
C ALA A 146 -10.77 2.08 -15.62
N SER A 147 -9.91 2.21 -14.61
CA SER A 147 -8.50 1.92 -14.76
C SER A 147 -8.18 0.41 -14.83
N LEU A 148 -8.92 -0.46 -14.14
CA LEU A 148 -8.71 -1.91 -14.16
C LEU A 148 -9.07 -2.51 -15.52
N ARG A 149 -10.09 -1.98 -16.19
CA ARG A 149 -10.51 -2.45 -17.52
C ARG A 149 -9.47 -2.17 -18.61
N ASN A 150 -8.49 -1.30 -18.34
CA ASN A 150 -7.45 -0.88 -19.28
C ASN A 150 -6.09 -1.58 -19.05
N VAL A 151 -6.01 -2.58 -18.17
CA VAL A 151 -4.77 -3.35 -17.93
C VAL A 151 -4.92 -4.80 -18.39
N THR A 152 -3.83 -5.41 -18.84
CA THR A 152 -3.83 -6.77 -19.42
C THR A 152 -3.80 -7.89 -18.38
N TRP A 153 -3.40 -7.58 -17.15
CA TRP A 153 -3.29 -8.55 -16.05
C TRP A 153 -4.58 -8.70 -15.22
N ALA A 154 -5.58 -7.84 -15.42
CA ALA A 154 -6.83 -7.94 -14.68
C ALA A 154 -7.55 -9.25 -15.05
N PRO A 155 -8.04 -10.04 -14.07
CA PRO A 155 -8.75 -11.28 -14.36
C PRO A 155 -10.01 -11.04 -15.18
N GLN A 156 -10.39 -12.01 -16.02
CA GLN A 156 -11.69 -11.97 -16.68
C GLN A 156 -12.82 -11.93 -15.65
N GLY A 157 -13.84 -11.11 -15.91
CA GLY A 157 -14.96 -10.92 -14.98
C GLY A 157 -14.66 -10.04 -13.77
N ILE A 158 -13.52 -9.34 -13.72
CA ILE A 158 -13.18 -8.38 -12.65
C ILE A 158 -14.31 -7.39 -12.35
N ASP A 159 -15.05 -6.98 -13.38
CA ASP A 159 -16.19 -6.07 -13.31
C ASP A 159 -17.29 -6.57 -12.34
N GLU A 160 -17.46 -7.89 -12.21
CA GLU A 160 -18.52 -8.50 -11.40
C GLU A 160 -18.23 -8.39 -9.89
N TYR A 161 -17.01 -8.71 -9.47
CA TYR A 161 -16.69 -8.85 -8.04
C TYR A 161 -15.86 -7.70 -7.48
N PHE A 162 -15.13 -6.95 -8.31
CA PHE A 162 -14.25 -5.89 -7.80
C PHE A 162 -14.97 -4.79 -7.01
N PRO A 163 -16.18 -4.30 -7.38
CA PRO A 163 -16.85 -3.29 -6.56
C PRO A 163 -17.18 -3.79 -5.15
N ARG A 164 -17.54 -5.07 -5.03
CA ARG A 164 -17.79 -5.72 -3.73
C ARG A 164 -16.51 -5.85 -2.93
N LEU A 165 -15.44 -6.26 -3.57
CA LEU A 165 -14.13 -6.40 -2.96
C LEU A 165 -13.61 -5.04 -2.47
N TRP A 166 -13.67 -4.02 -3.32
CA TRP A 166 -13.34 -2.64 -3.00
C TRP A 166 -14.16 -2.13 -1.82
N ASN A 167 -15.48 -2.35 -1.83
CA ASN A 167 -16.34 -1.94 -0.73
C ASN A 167 -15.91 -2.59 0.58
N TYR A 168 -15.80 -3.92 0.57
CA TYR A 168 -15.51 -4.72 1.75
C TYR A 168 -14.15 -4.37 2.37
N THR A 169 -13.08 -4.33 1.57
CA THR A 169 -11.73 -4.18 2.13
C THR A 169 -11.45 -2.75 2.60
N ASN A 170 -11.80 -1.74 1.79
CA ASN A 170 -11.59 -0.33 2.18
C ASN A 170 -12.48 0.04 3.37
N LEU A 171 -13.75 -0.35 3.38
CA LEU A 171 -14.66 -0.04 4.48
C LEU A 171 -14.21 -0.74 5.77
N HIS A 172 -13.77 -1.99 5.70
CA HIS A 172 -13.27 -2.73 6.86
C HIS A 172 -12.07 -2.01 7.50
N LEU A 173 -11.04 -1.70 6.70
CA LEU A 173 -9.86 -0.98 7.18
C LEU A 173 -10.24 0.39 7.76
N PHE A 174 -11.11 1.13 7.06
CA PHE A 174 -11.56 2.45 7.53
C PHE A 174 -12.30 2.35 8.87
N LYS A 175 -13.26 1.44 9.02
CA LYS A 175 -14.02 1.28 10.26
C LYS A 175 -13.14 0.79 11.42
N ALA A 176 -12.15 -0.05 11.16
CA ALA A 176 -11.22 -0.52 12.18
C ALA A 176 -10.24 0.57 12.67
N MET A 177 -9.91 1.54 11.81
CA MET A 177 -8.82 2.48 12.06
C MET A 177 -9.22 3.95 12.19
N GLN A 178 -10.41 4.34 11.74
CA GLN A 178 -10.88 5.73 11.78
C GLN A 178 -10.81 6.29 13.21
N GLY A 179 -10.24 7.48 13.36
CA GLY A 179 -10.07 8.16 14.64
C GLY A 179 -8.82 7.76 15.43
N ARG A 180 -8.07 6.74 14.98
CA ARG A 180 -6.78 6.40 15.59
C ARG A 180 -5.69 7.40 15.16
N THR A 181 -4.80 7.75 16.09
CA THR A 181 -3.70 8.70 15.84
C THR A 181 -2.62 8.17 14.90
N ASN A 182 -2.53 6.84 14.76
CA ASN A 182 -1.60 6.16 13.86
C ASN A 182 -2.23 5.79 12.51
N TYR A 183 -3.33 6.45 12.12
CA TYR A 183 -4.01 6.21 10.84
C TYR A 183 -4.26 7.51 10.07
N LEU A 184 -3.91 7.52 8.78
CA LEU A 184 -4.14 8.61 7.85
C LEU A 184 -4.92 8.10 6.63
N LEU A 185 -6.11 8.67 6.39
CA LEU A 185 -6.88 8.47 5.17
C LEU A 185 -6.47 9.51 4.11
N VAL A 186 -6.21 9.07 2.89
CA VAL A 186 -5.91 9.92 1.74
C VAL A 186 -6.86 9.57 0.60
N ARG A 187 -7.51 10.56 -0.01
CA ARG A 187 -8.27 10.35 -1.25
C ARG A 187 -7.34 10.56 -2.44
N TYR A 188 -7.40 9.66 -3.42
CA TYR A 188 -6.65 9.79 -4.66
C TYR A 188 -6.97 11.12 -5.36
N GLU A 189 -8.23 11.53 -5.32
CA GLU A 189 -8.76 12.75 -5.92
C GLU A 189 -8.11 14.00 -5.30
N ASP A 190 -7.87 13.98 -3.99
CA ASP A 190 -7.16 15.05 -3.28
C ASP A 190 -5.67 15.03 -3.64
N LEU A 191 -5.05 13.84 -3.69
CA LEU A 191 -3.65 13.67 -4.10
C LEU A 191 -3.38 14.22 -5.51
N VAL A 192 -4.27 14.00 -6.47
CA VAL A 192 -4.06 14.50 -7.84
C VAL A 192 -4.52 15.95 -8.04
N SER A 193 -5.42 16.46 -7.19
CA SER A 193 -5.89 17.84 -7.28
C SER A 193 -4.99 18.84 -6.56
N ASP A 194 -4.50 18.48 -5.37
CA ASP A 194 -3.57 19.26 -4.58
C ASP A 194 -2.49 18.34 -3.96
N PRO A 195 -1.53 17.87 -4.78
CA PRO A 195 -0.49 16.95 -4.32
C PRO A 195 0.36 17.55 -3.20
N ARG A 196 0.54 18.88 -3.19
CA ARG A 196 1.32 19.57 -2.15
C ARG A 196 0.66 19.39 -0.79
N ILE A 197 -0.64 19.64 -0.67
CA ILE A 197 -1.36 19.45 0.60
C ILE A 197 -1.33 17.98 1.01
N ALA A 198 -1.68 17.05 0.10
CA ALA A 198 -1.74 15.63 0.41
C ALA A 198 -0.38 15.08 0.89
N LEU A 199 0.71 15.42 0.19
CA LEU A 199 2.06 14.99 0.56
C LEU A 199 2.57 15.68 1.83
N SER A 200 2.24 16.96 2.05
CA SER A 200 2.60 17.66 3.29
C SER A 200 1.94 17.05 4.52
N CYS A 201 0.63 16.77 4.44
CA CYS A 201 -0.09 16.07 5.50
C CYS A 201 0.49 14.68 5.77
N THR A 202 0.91 13.97 4.72
CA THR A 202 1.51 12.64 4.84
C THR A 202 2.89 12.69 5.48
N SER A 203 3.77 13.60 5.05
CA SER A 203 5.08 13.79 5.66
C SER A 203 4.94 14.17 7.13
N PHE A 204 4.05 15.12 7.45
CA PHE A 204 3.77 15.51 8.83
C PHE A 204 3.29 14.33 9.68
N PHE A 205 2.34 13.54 9.15
CA PHE A 205 1.88 12.31 9.80
C PHE A 205 3.03 11.31 10.04
N LEU A 206 3.99 11.22 9.12
CA LEU A 206 5.19 10.41 9.28
C LEU A 206 6.23 11.01 10.24
N GLY A 207 6.10 12.29 10.60
CA GLY A 207 7.01 13.03 11.48
C GLY A 207 8.16 13.70 10.74
N LEU A 208 7.94 14.05 9.47
CA LEU A 208 8.93 14.63 8.57
C LEU A 208 8.43 15.97 7.98
N PRO A 209 9.31 16.92 7.65
CA PRO A 209 8.93 18.09 6.88
C PRO A 209 8.53 17.72 5.44
N PHE A 210 7.78 18.57 4.77
CA PHE A 210 7.55 18.44 3.33
C PHE A 210 8.81 18.79 2.53
N GLU A 211 9.05 18.10 1.42
CA GLU A 211 10.11 18.40 0.46
C GLU A 211 9.55 18.61 -0.95
N GLU A 212 9.96 19.69 -1.63
CA GLU A 212 9.51 20.01 -2.98
C GLU A 212 9.74 18.89 -4.00
N ASN A 213 10.83 18.14 -3.84
CA ASN A 213 11.20 17.04 -4.72
C ASN A 213 10.10 15.97 -4.80
N MET A 214 9.24 15.85 -3.79
CA MET A 214 8.10 14.92 -3.81
C MET A 214 7.11 15.21 -4.97
N LEU A 215 7.11 16.44 -5.49
CA LEU A 215 6.27 16.86 -6.61
C LEU A 215 6.90 16.59 -7.98
N ASP A 216 8.20 16.25 -8.03
CA ASP A 216 8.95 16.13 -9.28
C ASP A 216 8.61 14.84 -10.04
N ASN A 217 7.82 14.97 -11.11
CA ASN A 217 7.47 13.86 -11.99
C ASN A 217 8.63 13.41 -12.90
N THR A 218 9.67 14.24 -13.10
CA THR A 218 10.83 13.95 -13.96
C THR A 218 11.83 13.00 -13.31
N GLN A 219 11.76 12.83 -11.98
CA GLN A 219 12.56 11.88 -11.20
C GLN A 219 11.72 10.73 -10.66
N ARG A 220 10.39 10.81 -10.73
CA ARG A 220 9.47 9.78 -10.23
C ARG A 220 9.61 8.46 -11.00
N ALA A 221 9.61 7.36 -10.23
CA ALA A 221 9.45 5.98 -10.71
C ALA A 221 10.34 5.58 -11.91
N PRO A 222 11.67 5.82 -11.89
CA PRO A 222 12.52 5.63 -13.07
C PRO A 222 12.48 4.19 -13.63
N VAL A 223 12.36 3.19 -12.77
CA VAL A 223 12.30 1.76 -13.15
C VAL A 223 10.96 1.38 -13.79
N LEU A 224 9.86 2.05 -13.42
CA LEU A 224 8.50 1.72 -13.86
C LEU A 224 8.05 2.52 -15.09
N ARG A 225 8.91 3.40 -15.63
CA ARG A 225 8.53 4.29 -16.75
C ARG A 225 8.11 3.56 -18.02
N ASN A 226 8.67 2.37 -18.24
CA ASN A 226 8.40 1.56 -19.42
C ASN A 226 7.29 0.52 -19.18
N ASP A 227 6.74 0.46 -17.97
CA ASP A 227 5.62 -0.45 -17.66
C ASP A 227 4.31 0.16 -18.19
N GLN A 228 3.65 -0.57 -19.09
CA GLN A 228 2.39 -0.17 -19.72
C GLN A 228 1.27 0.11 -18.69
N SER A 229 1.30 -0.56 -17.53
CA SER A 229 0.33 -0.36 -16.44
C SER A 229 0.55 0.95 -15.66
N HIS A 230 1.69 1.63 -15.91
CA HIS A 230 2.23 2.72 -15.11
C HIS A 230 2.72 3.93 -15.93
N LEU A 231 2.35 4.03 -17.22
CA LEU A 231 2.77 5.13 -18.11
C LEU A 231 2.50 6.54 -17.58
N ASN A 232 1.47 6.71 -16.73
CA ASN A 232 1.13 8.01 -16.15
C ASN A 232 2.08 8.44 -15.00
N LEU A 233 2.98 7.59 -14.51
CA LEU A 233 3.84 7.93 -13.37
C LEU A 233 4.86 9.03 -13.69
N SER A 234 5.27 9.16 -14.94
CA SER A 234 6.19 10.21 -15.42
C SER A 234 5.48 11.52 -15.78
N GLN A 235 4.15 11.52 -15.78
CA GLN A 235 3.34 12.71 -16.04
C GLN A 235 3.18 13.55 -14.75
N PRO A 236 2.83 14.84 -14.88
CA PRO A 236 2.34 15.62 -13.75
C PRO A 236 1.15 14.93 -13.06
N PHE A 237 0.77 15.41 -11.87
CA PHE A 237 -0.45 14.92 -11.23
C PHE A 237 -1.67 15.27 -12.10
N LEU A 238 -2.28 14.24 -12.70
CA LEU A 238 -3.37 14.37 -13.65
C LEU A 238 -4.72 14.45 -12.93
N LYS A 239 -5.15 15.66 -12.58
CA LYS A 239 -6.42 15.92 -11.88
C LYS A 239 -7.62 15.33 -12.62
N GLU A 240 -7.61 15.36 -13.95
CA GLU A 240 -8.66 14.82 -14.82
C GLU A 240 -8.89 13.32 -14.63
N ARG A 241 -7.88 12.56 -14.17
CA ARG A 241 -8.02 11.12 -13.87
C ARG A 241 -8.91 10.85 -12.65
N ALA A 242 -9.22 11.85 -11.83
CA ALA A 242 -10.22 11.74 -10.78
C ALA A 242 -11.64 11.52 -11.35
N GLN A 243 -11.93 12.06 -12.54
CA GLN A 243 -13.27 12.08 -13.12
C GLN A 243 -13.37 11.39 -14.48
N SER A 244 -12.26 10.88 -15.04
CA SER A 244 -12.25 10.23 -16.37
C SER A 244 -13.25 9.07 -16.50
N TRP A 245 -13.56 8.39 -15.39
CA TRP A 245 -14.54 7.30 -15.34
C TRP A 245 -15.94 7.70 -15.85
N GLN A 246 -16.30 8.99 -15.80
CA GLN A 246 -17.59 9.48 -16.30
C GLN A 246 -17.76 9.23 -17.80
N ASN A 247 -16.66 9.24 -18.55
CA ASN A 247 -16.63 9.01 -19.99
C ASN A 247 -16.14 7.60 -20.37
N GLU A 248 -15.44 6.91 -19.46
CA GLU A 248 -14.79 5.62 -19.72
C GLU A 248 -15.64 4.40 -19.29
N LEU A 249 -16.56 4.56 -18.32
CA LEU A 249 -17.38 3.47 -17.81
C LEU A 249 -18.73 3.35 -18.53
N PRO A 250 -19.08 2.14 -19.01
CA PRO A 250 -20.43 1.84 -19.45
C PRO A 250 -21.47 2.08 -18.33
N PRO A 251 -22.69 2.54 -18.65
CA PRO A 251 -23.73 2.83 -17.67
C PRO A 251 -24.07 1.66 -16.75
N GLU A 252 -24.04 0.43 -17.25
CA GLU A 252 -24.30 -0.79 -16.50
C GLU A 252 -23.22 -1.07 -15.44
N ILE A 253 -21.94 -0.86 -15.77
CA ILE A 253 -20.83 -1.02 -14.82
C ILE A 253 -20.85 0.10 -13.78
N ASN A 254 -21.17 1.32 -14.19
CA ASN A 254 -21.36 2.43 -13.26
C ASN A 254 -22.47 2.12 -12.24
N ARG A 255 -23.64 1.64 -12.70
CA ARG A 255 -24.75 1.25 -11.82
C ARG A 255 -24.36 0.10 -10.88
N HIS A 256 -23.62 -0.89 -11.38
CA HIS A 256 -23.11 -1.99 -10.58
C HIS A 256 -22.16 -1.51 -9.47
N CYS A 257 -21.25 -0.59 -9.81
CA CYS A 257 -20.36 0.05 -8.85
C CYS A 257 -21.14 0.75 -7.73
N VAL A 258 -22.08 1.63 -8.10
CA VAL A 258 -22.90 2.38 -7.14
C VAL A 258 -23.70 1.44 -6.24
N THR A 259 -24.30 0.39 -6.81
CA THR A 259 -25.17 -0.52 -6.05
C THR A 259 -24.37 -1.41 -5.10
N THR A 260 -23.25 -1.96 -5.58
CA THR A 260 -22.46 -2.95 -4.83
C THR A 260 -21.53 -2.30 -3.82
N ALA A 261 -21.12 -1.05 -4.03
CA ALA A 261 -20.19 -0.33 -3.18
C ALA A 261 -20.79 0.89 -2.45
N ALA A 262 -22.12 1.01 -2.42
CA ALA A 262 -22.84 2.17 -1.89
C ALA A 262 -22.36 2.60 -0.49
N GLU A 263 -22.15 1.64 0.42
CA GLU A 263 -21.79 1.93 1.81
C GLU A 263 -20.40 2.56 1.92
N ALA A 264 -19.40 1.94 1.28
CA ALA A 264 -18.05 2.51 1.23
C ALA A 264 -18.03 3.83 0.46
N MET A 265 -18.77 3.93 -0.65
CA MET A 265 -18.90 5.19 -1.40
C MET A 265 -19.46 6.32 -0.53
N ALA A 266 -20.51 6.06 0.26
CA ALA A 266 -21.05 7.02 1.21
C ALA A 266 -20.02 7.39 2.28
N ALA A 267 -19.37 6.39 2.89
CA ALA A 267 -18.41 6.57 3.97
C ALA A 267 -17.20 7.42 3.55
N PHE A 268 -16.78 7.31 2.30
CA PHE A 268 -15.67 8.09 1.77
C PHE A 268 -16.10 9.39 1.13
N GLY A 269 -17.37 9.60 0.74
CA GLY A 269 -17.85 10.81 0.08
C GLY A 269 -17.74 10.74 -1.45
N TYR A 270 -18.26 9.66 -2.04
CA TYR A 270 -18.31 9.42 -3.49
C TYR A 270 -19.74 9.28 -4.05
N LEU A 271 -20.78 9.41 -3.20
CA LEU A 271 -22.18 9.45 -3.65
C LEU A 271 -22.60 10.86 -4.06
#